data_AF-A0A7K2XLV5-F1
#
_entry.id   AF-A0A7K2XLV5-F1
#
_cell.length_a   1.000
_cell.length_b   1.000
_cell.length_c   1.000
_cell.angle_alpha   90.00
_cell.angle_beta   90.00
_cell.angle_gamma   90.00
#
_symmetry.space_group_name_H-M   'P 1'
#
loop_
_entity.id
_entity.type
_entity.pdbx_description
1 polymer ?
#
loop_
_entity_poly.entity_id
_entity_poly.type
_entity_poly.pdbx_seq_one_letter_code
_entity_poly.pdbx_strand_id
1 'polypeptide(L)'
;MYEGSMTTRPAPPASTPPAPPVPLAALLARRDLGLRLLAGPADASLHWVHTSEMADPYPYLLGGELLMTAGVQLADPARYVERVVEAGAAALAFGVTPVYDTVPAALVEACGRRGLPLLEVPPRTPFTAVARAVWRLMAEARLHELRRVTEAQQSLATAAARPAPVPAVL
;
A
#
# COMPACT_ATOMS: atom_id res chain seq x y z
N MET A 1 -24.75 -23.48 33.39
CA MET A 1 -24.29 -22.09 33.51
C MET A 1 -23.19 -21.88 32.47
N TYR A 2 -23.58 -21.22 31.36
CA TYR A 2 -22.79 -20.62 30.27
C TYR A 2 -21.68 -21.42 29.58
N GLU A 3 -22.04 -22.16 28.53
CA GLU A 3 -21.17 -22.36 27.36
C GLU A 3 -21.13 -21.04 26.57
N GLY A 4 -19.97 -20.38 26.59
CA GLY A 4 -19.72 -19.18 25.81
C GLY A 4 -19.42 -19.55 24.36
N SER A 5 -20.45 -19.47 23.50
CA SER A 5 -20.30 -19.52 22.05
C SER A 5 -19.27 -18.48 21.59
N MET A 6 -18.12 -18.97 21.11
CA MET A 6 -17.12 -18.15 20.42
C MET A 6 -17.68 -17.81 19.04
N THR A 7 -18.47 -16.74 18.97
CA THR A 7 -18.96 -16.22 17.70
C THR A 7 -17.77 -15.66 16.93
N THR A 8 -17.22 -16.44 15.99
CA THR A 8 -16.24 -15.95 15.02
C THR A 8 -16.90 -14.82 14.24
N ARG A 9 -16.54 -13.57 14.56
CA ARG A 9 -17.02 -12.40 13.85
C ARG A 9 -16.55 -12.51 12.40
N PRO A 10 -17.44 -12.52 11.40
CA PRO A 10 -17.01 -12.52 10.01
C PRO A 10 -16.12 -11.30 9.77
N ALA A 11 -14.99 -11.51 9.08
CA ALA A 11 -14.12 -10.42 8.66
C ALA A 11 -14.97 -9.40 7.87
N PRO A 12 -14.82 -8.09 8.12
CA PRO A 12 -15.52 -7.08 7.33
C PRO A 12 -15.18 -7.34 5.85
N PRO A 13 -16.16 -7.22 4.93
CA PRO A 13 -15.85 -7.34 3.52
C PRO A 13 -14.76 -6.34 3.19
N ALA A 14 -13.64 -6.80 2.62
CA ALA A 14 -12.60 -5.92 2.12
C ALA A 14 -13.28 -4.97 1.14
N SER A 15 -13.53 -3.73 1.56
CA SER A 15 -14.10 -2.72 0.69
C SER A 15 -13.08 -2.52 -0.42
N THR A 16 -13.38 -3.02 -1.62
CA THR A 16 -12.50 -2.83 -2.77
C THR A 16 -12.17 -1.36 -2.85
N PRO A 17 -10.90 -0.97 -2.68
CA PRO A 17 -10.56 0.44 -2.67
C PRO A 17 -10.96 1.07 -4.02
N PRO A 18 -11.41 2.33 -4.03
CA PRO A 18 -12.04 2.95 -5.19
C PRO A 18 -11.09 3.11 -6.40
N ALA A 19 -9.78 2.90 -6.21
CA ALA A 19 -8.76 2.98 -7.24
C ALA A 19 -7.91 1.70 -7.27
N PRO A 20 -7.34 1.34 -8.45
CA PRO A 20 -6.37 0.25 -8.54
C PRO A 20 -5.17 0.48 -7.60
N PRO A 21 -4.55 -0.59 -7.07
CA PRO A 21 -3.36 -0.44 -6.24
C PRO A 21 -2.18 0.13 -7.03
N VAL A 22 -1.27 0.76 -6.30
CA VAL A 22 -0.02 1.29 -6.82
C VAL A 22 1.15 0.41 -6.35
N PRO A 23 2.00 -0.10 -7.26
CA PRO A 23 3.21 -0.81 -6.86
C PRO A 23 4.13 0.09 -6.03
N LEU A 24 4.65 -0.42 -4.92
CA LEU A 24 5.62 0.29 -4.08
C LEU A 24 6.85 0.73 -4.88
N ALA A 25 7.31 -0.10 -5.82
CA ALA A 25 8.37 0.24 -6.76
C ALA A 25 8.12 1.53 -7.55
N ALA A 26 6.87 1.86 -7.91
CA ALA A 26 6.54 3.10 -8.61
C ALA A 26 6.71 4.34 -7.72
N LEU A 27 6.42 4.20 -6.41
CA LEU A 27 6.69 5.25 -5.43
C LEU A 27 8.21 5.42 -5.22
N LEU A 28 8.96 4.32 -5.10
CA LEU A 28 10.42 4.34 -4.96
C LEU A 28 11.13 4.94 -6.20
N ALA A 29 10.55 4.79 -7.39
CA ALA A 29 11.07 5.38 -8.62
C ALA A 29 11.04 6.93 -8.61
N ARG A 30 10.26 7.55 -7.72
CA ARG A 30 10.20 9.00 -7.56
C ARG A 30 11.42 9.56 -6.83
N ARG A 31 12.49 9.77 -7.58
CA ARG A 31 13.79 10.25 -7.07
C ARG A 31 13.72 11.59 -6.33
N ASP A 32 12.74 12.44 -6.65
CA ASP A 32 12.53 13.72 -5.98
C ASP A 32 12.10 13.57 -4.51
N LEU A 33 11.48 12.44 -4.13
CA LEU A 33 11.12 12.15 -2.74
C LEU A 33 12.31 11.64 -1.91
N GLY A 34 13.36 11.14 -2.57
CA GLY A 34 14.56 10.63 -1.90
C GLY A 34 14.33 9.43 -0.98
N LEU A 35 13.26 8.66 -1.18
CA LEU A 35 12.93 7.49 -0.38
C LEU A 35 13.99 6.39 -0.55
N ARG A 36 14.30 5.67 0.53
CA ARG A 36 15.19 4.50 0.53
C ARG A 36 14.48 3.29 1.10
N LEU A 37 14.53 2.15 0.41
CA LEU A 37 14.09 0.87 0.95
C LEU A 37 15.19 0.30 1.85
N LEU A 38 14.87 0.00 3.11
CA LEU A 38 15.80 -0.51 4.12
C LEU A 38 15.61 -2.00 4.42
N ALA A 39 14.38 -2.50 4.33
CA ALA A 39 14.03 -3.90 4.58
C ALA A 39 12.80 -4.30 3.78
N GLY A 40 12.58 -5.62 3.66
CA GLY A 40 11.43 -6.21 2.96
C GLY A 40 11.50 -6.07 1.43
N PRO A 41 10.57 -6.71 0.70
CA PRO A 41 10.56 -6.70 -0.76
C PRO A 41 9.90 -5.43 -1.33
N ALA A 42 10.21 -5.07 -2.57
CA ALA A 42 9.70 -3.85 -3.22
C ALA A 42 8.39 -4.05 -4.01
N ASP A 43 7.84 -5.27 -4.00
CA ASP A 43 6.71 -5.71 -4.83
C ASP A 43 5.34 -5.53 -4.15
N ALA A 44 5.30 -4.94 -2.96
CA ALA A 44 4.06 -4.62 -2.27
C ALA A 44 3.14 -3.71 -3.09
N SER A 45 1.84 -3.93 -2.95
CA SER A 45 0.78 -3.13 -3.59
C SER A 45 0.15 -2.20 -2.56
N LEU A 46 0.24 -0.89 -2.83
CA LEU A 46 -0.29 0.15 -1.97
C LEU A 46 -1.72 0.50 -2.39
N HIS A 47 -2.65 0.41 -1.45
CA HIS A 47 -4.07 0.76 -1.65
C HIS A 47 -4.43 2.11 -1.04
N TRP A 48 -3.60 2.61 -0.13
CA TRP A 48 -3.80 3.86 0.58
C TRP A 48 -2.50 4.33 1.23
N VAL A 49 -2.51 5.52 1.82
CA VAL A 49 -1.42 6.07 2.63
C VAL A 49 -2.00 6.70 3.90
N HIS A 50 -1.44 6.35 5.05
CA HIS A 50 -1.90 6.83 6.35
C HIS A 50 -0.71 7.26 7.21
N THR A 51 -0.86 8.36 7.95
CA THR A 51 0.13 8.78 8.94
C THR A 51 -0.42 8.55 10.33
N SER A 52 0.35 7.89 11.20
CA SER A 52 0.00 7.69 12.60
C SER A 52 1.23 7.79 13.49
N GLU A 53 1.05 8.39 14.65
CA GLU A 53 2.06 8.43 15.72
C GLU A 53 1.64 7.62 16.95
N MET A 54 0.58 6.81 16.82
CA MET A 54 0.07 5.97 17.90
C MET A 54 1.07 4.85 18.23
N ALA A 55 1.26 4.58 19.52
CA ALA A 55 2.06 3.45 19.99
C ALA A 55 1.57 2.08 19.47
N ASP A 56 0.26 1.96 19.25
CA ASP A 56 -0.37 0.80 18.61
C ASP A 56 -1.33 1.29 17.50
N PRO A 57 -0.94 1.21 16.22
CA PRO A 57 -1.76 1.69 15.11
C PRO A 57 -2.83 0.68 14.68
N TYR A 58 -2.75 -0.59 15.13
CA TYR A 58 -3.60 -1.69 14.67
C TYR A 58 -5.10 -1.38 14.62
N PRO A 59 -5.72 -0.74 15.64
CA PRO A 59 -7.18 -0.52 15.63
C PRO A 59 -7.70 0.42 14.54
N TYR A 60 -6.82 1.16 13.87
CA TYR A 60 -7.17 2.24 12.95
C TYR A 60 -6.84 1.93 11.48
N LEU A 61 -6.21 0.78 11.24
CA LEU A 61 -5.81 0.34 9.91
C LEU A 61 -6.88 -0.61 9.34
N LEU A 62 -7.07 -0.52 8.04
CA LEU A 62 -7.96 -1.34 7.23
C LEU A 62 -7.20 -2.35 6.37
N GLY A 63 -5.88 -2.21 6.26
CA GLY A 63 -5.00 -3.06 5.47
C GLY A 63 -4.67 -2.45 4.10
N GLY A 64 -3.51 -2.84 3.55
CA GLY A 64 -3.02 -2.40 2.25
C GLY A 64 -2.41 -0.99 2.25
N GLU A 65 -2.28 -0.33 3.41
CA GLU A 65 -1.74 1.03 3.47
C GLU A 65 -0.22 1.07 3.49
N LEU A 66 0.34 2.15 2.94
CA LEU A 66 1.63 2.67 3.38
C LEU A 66 1.40 3.42 4.70
N LEU A 67 1.77 2.82 5.83
CA LEU A 67 1.77 3.50 7.11
C LEU A 67 3.01 4.39 7.22
N MET A 68 2.85 5.65 7.60
CA MET A 68 3.96 6.59 7.84
C MET A 68 3.98 7.02 9.30
N THR A 69 5.17 7.09 9.89
CA THR A 69 5.37 7.51 11.28
C THR A 69 6.73 8.17 11.46
N ALA A 70 6.81 9.17 12.36
CA ALA A 70 8.06 9.71 12.86
C ALA A 70 8.55 8.97 14.13
N GLY A 71 7.81 7.96 14.58
CA GLY A 71 8.16 7.12 15.72
C GLY A 71 8.04 7.81 17.07
N VAL A 72 7.19 8.85 17.20
CA VAL A 72 7.07 9.64 18.44
C VAL A 72 6.77 8.78 19.67
N GLN A 73 5.97 7.72 19.50
CA GLN A 73 5.61 6.78 20.56
C GLN A 73 6.23 5.38 20.39
N LEU A 74 7.31 5.26 19.59
CA LEU A 74 7.93 3.98 19.29
C LEU A 74 8.79 3.50 20.47
N ALA A 75 8.20 2.68 21.35
CA ALA A 75 8.89 2.09 22.50
C ALA A 75 9.48 0.70 22.19
N ASP A 76 8.73 -0.15 21.49
CA ASP A 76 9.12 -1.53 21.13
C ASP A 76 8.96 -1.73 19.62
N PRO A 77 10.05 -1.62 18.84
CA PRO A 77 10.01 -1.79 17.39
C PRO A 77 9.52 -3.16 16.93
N ALA A 78 9.83 -4.23 17.67
CA ALA A 78 9.41 -5.58 17.28
C ALA A 78 7.90 -5.74 17.41
N ARG A 79 7.35 -5.37 18.57
CA ARG A 79 5.91 -5.37 18.81
C ARG A 79 5.18 -4.42 17.87
N TYR A 80 5.72 -3.23 17.62
CA TYR A 80 5.11 -2.28 16.69
C TYR A 80 4.96 -2.87 15.29
N VAL A 81 6.03 -3.48 14.75
CA VAL A 81 5.98 -4.13 13.44
C VAL A 81 5.00 -5.30 13.42
N GLU A 82 4.95 -6.11 14.49
CA GLU A 82 3.96 -7.18 14.61
C GLU A 82 2.53 -6.64 14.47
N ARG A 83 2.20 -5.54 15.17
CA ARG A 83 0.87 -4.91 15.11
C ARG A 83 0.55 -4.32 13.74
N VAL A 84 1.53 -3.71 13.08
CA VAL A 84 1.38 -3.18 11.72
C VAL A 84 1.14 -4.30 10.70
N VAL A 85 1.84 -5.42 10.83
CA VAL A 85 1.65 -6.60 9.98
C VAL A 85 0.33 -7.29 10.28
N GLU A 86 -0.06 -7.42 11.55
CA GLU A 86 -1.34 -7.99 11.97
C GLU A 86 -2.53 -7.19 11.41
N ALA A 87 -2.38 -5.86 11.31
CA ALA A 87 -3.34 -4.97 10.65
C ALA A 87 -3.36 -5.08 9.12
N GLY A 88 -2.39 -5.78 8.52
CA GLY A 88 -2.31 -5.97 7.07
C GLY A 88 -1.76 -4.77 6.31
N ALA A 89 -1.00 -3.88 6.95
CA ALA A 89 -0.36 -2.77 6.23
C ALA A 89 0.60 -3.32 5.14
N ALA A 90 0.63 -2.65 3.98
CA ALA A 90 1.45 -3.07 2.85
C ALA A 90 2.93 -2.67 3.01
N ALA A 91 3.20 -1.57 3.70
CA ALA A 91 4.55 -1.07 3.96
C ALA A 91 4.57 -0.07 5.12
N LEU A 92 5.76 0.15 5.69
CA LEU A 92 6.04 1.17 6.71
C LEU A 92 7.02 2.21 6.15
N ALA A 93 6.73 3.49 6.29
CA ALA A 93 7.67 4.59 6.03
C ALA A 93 8.01 5.30 7.34
N PHE A 94 9.30 5.42 7.62
CA PHE A 94 9.82 6.03 8.82
C PHE A 94 10.47 7.38 8.50
N GLY A 95 9.91 8.45 9.03
CA GLY A 95 10.53 9.77 9.00
C GLY A 95 11.55 9.88 10.10
N VAL A 96 12.82 10.12 9.75
CA VAL A 96 13.88 10.17 10.76
C VAL A 96 13.73 11.43 11.62
N THR A 97 13.71 12.63 11.05
CA THR A 97 13.64 13.88 11.84
C THR A 97 12.22 14.34 12.14
N PRO A 98 12.00 15.05 13.28
CA PRO A 98 13.02 15.50 14.24
C PRO A 98 13.29 14.51 15.38
N VAL A 99 12.59 13.39 15.46
CA VAL A 99 12.63 12.48 16.62
C VAL A 99 13.89 11.60 16.61
N TYR A 100 14.36 11.22 15.43
CA TYR A 100 15.51 10.35 15.20
C TYR A 100 16.47 10.95 14.17
N ASP A 101 17.75 10.58 14.24
CA ASP A 101 18.71 10.92 13.18
C ASP A 101 18.74 9.86 12.06
N THR A 102 18.41 8.61 12.42
CA THR A 102 18.39 7.45 11.51
C THR A 102 17.26 6.50 11.91
N VAL A 103 16.86 5.62 11.00
CA VAL A 103 15.85 4.60 11.31
C VAL A 103 16.43 3.61 12.34
N PRO A 104 15.75 3.33 13.48
CA PRO A 104 16.26 2.41 14.48
C PRO A 104 16.58 1.03 13.90
N ALA A 105 17.78 0.51 14.17
CA ALA A 105 18.22 -0.79 13.65
C ALA A 105 17.26 -1.94 14.05
N ALA A 106 16.73 -1.90 15.28
CA ALA A 106 15.75 -2.87 15.74
C ALA A 106 14.45 -2.87 14.91
N LEU A 107 14.05 -1.72 14.35
CA LEU A 107 12.90 -1.61 13.45
C LEU A 107 13.22 -2.23 12.09
N VAL A 108 14.40 -1.95 11.53
CA VAL A 108 14.88 -2.55 10.27
C VAL A 108 14.88 -4.08 10.36
N GLU A 109 15.47 -4.61 11.44
CA GLU A 109 15.52 -6.05 11.69
C GLU A 109 14.13 -6.66 11.87
N ALA A 110 13.23 -5.99 12.60
CA ALA A 110 11.86 -6.47 12.79
C ALA A 110 11.07 -6.51 11.47
N CYS A 111 11.15 -5.45 10.67
CA CYS A 111 10.55 -5.39 9.34
C CYS A 111 11.11 -6.48 8.42
N GLY A 112 12.43 -6.67 8.42
CA GLY A 112 13.10 -7.70 7.64
C GLY A 112 12.62 -9.11 7.98
N ARG A 113 12.52 -9.45 9.28
CA ARG A 113 12.02 -10.77 9.73
C ARG A 113 10.56 -11.01 9.36
N ARG A 114 9.74 -9.96 9.30
CA ARG A 114 8.30 -10.07 8.99
C ARG A 114 7.99 -9.88 7.50
N GLY A 115 9.00 -9.62 6.67
CA GLY A 115 8.82 -9.32 5.26
C GLY A 115 8.05 -8.01 4.99
N LEU A 116 7.96 -7.12 5.98
CA LEU A 116 7.29 -5.82 5.82
C LEU A 116 8.26 -4.84 5.16
N PRO A 117 7.93 -4.25 4.00
CA PRO A 117 8.77 -3.24 3.37
C PRO A 117 8.92 -2.02 4.30
N LEU A 118 10.17 -1.62 4.56
CA LEU A 118 10.49 -0.47 5.39
C LEU A 118 11.19 0.59 4.55
N LEU A 119 10.62 1.79 4.51
CA LEU A 119 11.16 2.93 3.80
C LEU A 119 11.69 3.96 4.80
N GLU A 120 12.83 4.54 4.49
CA GLU A 120 13.31 5.78 5.11
C GLU A 120 12.77 6.97 4.32
N VAL A 121 12.16 7.92 5.04
CA VAL A 121 11.77 9.23 4.51
C VAL A 121 12.79 10.26 5.01
N PRO A 122 13.56 10.90 4.12
CA PRO A 122 14.62 11.81 4.53
C PRO A 122 14.05 13.12 5.09
N PRO A 123 14.82 13.87 5.90
CA PRO A 123 14.35 15.08 6.59
C PRO A 123 13.70 16.15 5.69
N ARG A 124 14.20 16.27 4.46
CA ARG A 124 13.75 17.25 3.46
C ARG A 124 12.41 16.88 2.80
N THR A 125 11.90 15.68 3.03
CA THR A 125 10.69 15.17 2.39
C THR A 125 9.56 15.12 3.41
N PRO A 126 8.59 16.05 3.36
CA PRO A 126 7.45 16.00 4.26
C PRO A 126 6.54 14.82 3.89
N PHE A 127 5.90 14.20 4.87
CA PHE A 127 4.94 13.11 4.65
C PHE A 127 3.81 13.47 3.69
N THR A 128 3.37 14.73 3.65
CA THR A 128 2.37 15.18 2.66
C THR A 128 2.87 15.04 1.21
N ALA A 129 4.17 15.20 0.95
CA ALA A 129 4.73 15.00 -0.38
C ALA A 129 4.68 13.53 -0.80
N VAL A 130 5.00 12.62 0.13
CA VAL A 130 4.85 11.16 -0.07
C VAL A 130 3.39 10.81 -0.31
N ALA A 131 2.48 11.30 0.54
CA ALA A 131 1.06 11.04 0.38
C ALA A 131 0.52 11.54 -0.98
N ARG A 132 0.85 12.78 -1.37
CA ARG A 132 0.48 13.33 -2.69
C ARG A 132 1.03 12.52 -3.85
N ALA A 133 2.24 11.96 -3.71
CA ALA A 133 2.80 11.09 -4.74
C ALA A 133 2.01 9.78 -4.87
N VAL A 134 1.66 9.13 -3.75
CA VAL A 134 0.79 7.95 -3.75
C VAL A 134 -0.56 8.27 -4.39
N TRP A 135 -1.21 9.37 -3.99
CA TRP A 135 -2.47 9.82 -4.57
C TRP A 135 -2.39 10.03 -6.08
N ARG A 136 -1.33 10.68 -6.55
CA ARG A 136 -1.13 10.91 -7.98
C ARG A 136 -0.98 9.59 -8.75
N LEU A 137 -0.19 8.66 -8.22
CA LEU A 137 -0.02 7.34 -8.83
C LEU A 137 -1.35 6.56 -8.85
N MET A 138 -2.16 6.63 -7.80
CA MET A 138 -3.49 6.00 -7.77
C MET A 138 -4.43 6.61 -8.82
N ALA A 139 -4.44 7.93 -8.96
CA ALA A 139 -5.23 8.62 -9.96
C ALA A 139 -4.78 8.26 -11.39
N GLU A 140 -3.47 8.19 -11.62
CA GLU A 140 -2.89 7.73 -12.89
C GLU A 140 -3.27 6.27 -13.18
N ALA A 141 -3.16 5.37 -12.21
CA ALA A 141 -3.54 3.96 -12.36
C ALA A 141 -5.03 3.82 -12.71
N ARG A 142 -5.90 4.61 -12.06
CA ARG A 142 -7.34 4.63 -12.36
C ARG A 142 -7.62 5.06 -13.79
N LEU A 143 -6.94 6.09 -14.28
CA LEU A 143 -7.11 6.59 -15.64
C LEU A 143 -6.63 5.56 -16.68
N HIS A 144 -5.49 4.90 -16.44
CA HIS A 144 -5.00 3.83 -17.31
C HIS A 144 -6.00 2.68 -17.40
N GLU A 145 -6.56 2.25 -16.28
CA GLU A 145 -7.53 1.15 -16.29
C GLU A 145 -8.81 1.52 -17.04
N LEU A 146 -9.34 2.73 -16.85
CA LEU A 146 -10.49 3.21 -17.61
C LEU A 146 -10.22 3.23 -19.13
N ARG A 147 -9.04 3.70 -19.55
CA ARG A 147 -8.63 3.71 -20.96
C ARG A 147 -8.57 2.29 -21.53
N ARG A 148 -7.96 1.35 -20.81
CA ARG A 148 -7.87 -0.06 -21.24
C ARG A 148 -9.25 -0.69 -21.46
N VAL A 149 -10.20 -0.43 -20.56
CA VAL A 149 -11.58 -0.92 -20.70
C VAL A 149 -12.24 -0.31 -21.94
N THR A 150 -12.12 1.00 -22.15
CA THR A 150 -12.68 1.67 -23.34
C THR A 150 -12.08 1.15 -24.64
N GLU A 151 -10.75 0.96 -24.71
CA GLU A 151 -10.06 0.41 -25.87
C GLU A 151 -10.52 -1.02 -26.19
N ALA A 152 -10.68 -1.86 -25.18
CA ALA A 152 -11.21 -3.22 -25.34
C ALA A 152 -12.64 -3.22 -25.89
N GLN A 153 -13.51 -2.35 -25.37
CA GLN A 153 -14.89 -2.20 -25.85
C GLN A 153 -14.94 -1.72 -27.30
N GLN A 154 -14.12 -0.73 -27.68
CA GLN A 154 -14.04 -0.23 -29.05
C GLN A 154 -13.53 -1.30 -30.02
N SER A 155 -12.53 -2.09 -29.60
CA SER A 155 -12.02 -3.21 -30.40
C SER A 155 -13.11 -4.26 -30.65
N LEU A 156 -13.88 -4.63 -29.62
CA LEU A 156 -15.00 -5.57 -29.74
C LEU A 156 -16.13 -5.02 -30.63
N ALA A 157 -16.53 -3.77 -30.42
CA ALA A 157 -17.57 -3.12 -31.23
C ALA A 157 -17.16 -3.03 -32.71
N THR A 158 -15.90 -2.69 -32.98
CA THR A 158 -15.33 -2.66 -34.34
C THR A 158 -15.31 -4.05 -34.97
N ALA A 159 -14.93 -5.09 -34.22
CA ALA A 159 -14.93 -6.46 -34.70
C ALA A 159 -16.35 -6.99 -35.00
N ALA A 160 -17.34 -6.66 -34.18
CA ALA A 160 -18.74 -7.06 -34.34
C ALA A 160 -19.45 -6.29 -35.48
N ALA A 161 -19.05 -5.05 -35.75
CA ALA A 161 -19.57 -4.25 -36.86
C ALA A 161 -18.97 -4.63 -38.22
N ARG A 162 -17.98 -5.56 -38.25
CA ARG A 162 -17.54 -6.15 -39.52
C ARG A 162 -18.67 -6.99 -40.11
N PRO A 163 -19.05 -6.79 -41.37
CA PRO A 163 -20.11 -7.58 -41.99
C PRO A 163 -19.66 -9.04 -42.14
N ALA A 164 -20.47 -10.00 -41.68
CA ALA A 164 -20.31 -11.45 -41.90
C ALA A 164 -21.32 -11.91 -43.00
N PRO A 165 -21.11 -13.04 -43.73
CA PRO A 165 -21.14 -14.38 -43.12
C PRO A 165 -20.19 -15.42 -43.77
N VAL A 166 -19.90 -16.52 -43.04
CA VAL A 166 -19.32 -17.76 -43.62
C VAL A 166 -20.32 -18.34 -44.65
N PRO A 167 -19.88 -18.91 -45.79
CA PRO A 167 -19.44 -20.31 -45.78
C PRO A 167 -18.20 -20.58 -46.66
N ALA A 168 -17.11 -20.99 -46.03
CA ALA A 168 -16.04 -21.75 -46.68
C ALA A 168 -15.76 -23.00 -45.84
N VAL A 169 -16.77 -23.87 -45.76
CA VAL A 169 -16.62 -25.29 -45.51
C VAL A 169 -17.52 -25.99 -46.52
N LEU A 170 -16.94 -26.35 -47.66
CA LEU A 170 -17.31 -27.47 -48.50
C LEU A 170 -16.04 -28.30 -48.68
#